data_AF-A0A2V6KLB5-F1
#
_entry.id   AF-A0A2V6KLB5-F1
#
_cell.length_a   1.000
_cell.length_b   1.000
_cell.length_c   1.000
_cell.angle_alpha   90.00
_cell.angle_beta   90.00
_cell.angle_gamma   90.00
#
_symmetry.space_group_name_H-M   'P 1'
#
loop_
_entity.id
_entity.type
_entity.pdbx_description
1 polymer ?
#
loop_
_entity_poly.entity_id
_entity_poly.type
_entity_poly.pdbx_seq_one_letter_code
_entity_poly.pdbx_strand_id
1 'polypeptide(L)'
;MGDMVAPHAGIHQAFSKADTTISQSIRSIVNLVQRPGLIRIGFDDLVAALRSPNGRCLFGFGESDSDNRAHDALAQALKSPLMDRGRTLADAARVLVQVAGGPGMTLSEVEIVMKELDRHISDETQILFGTAVDGRLGDRLSVTIISSFTAGDLSQTQPPLSSPPPVPPALEQPHDSPPKIEVEPEPAPIEDFQSETIPIEEPNLPEVESAPAPSVESVSNAFEVVDTPEPPVSMPRRKPAPAKEEKVSAEKSMQAKQEVLQFEPINRGRFEKSEPTIVEGEDLDVPTYLRKKIKVK
;
A
#
# COMPACT_ATOMS: atom_id res chain seq x y z
N MET A 1 -17.49 0.65 0.45
CA MET A 1 -17.67 -0.78 0.76
C MET A 1 -18.81 -1.44 -0.01
N GLY A 2 -19.96 -0.78 -0.20
CA GLY A 2 -21.15 -1.39 -0.82
C GLY A 2 -20.93 -2.03 -2.21
N ASP A 3 -20.02 -1.48 -3.01
CA ASP A 3 -19.71 -2.00 -4.35
C ASP A 3 -18.60 -3.08 -4.35
N MET A 4 -17.92 -3.32 -3.22
CA MET A 4 -16.76 -4.22 -3.16
C MET A 4 -17.14 -5.68 -2.98
N VAL A 5 -18.31 -5.95 -2.41
CA VAL A 5 -18.79 -7.29 -2.07
C VAL A 5 -20.28 -7.37 -2.37
N ALA A 6 -20.76 -8.54 -2.80
CA ALA A 6 -22.18 -8.77 -3.07
C ALA A 6 -23.05 -8.35 -1.88
N PRO A 7 -24.26 -7.79 -2.10
CA PRO A 7 -25.10 -7.26 -1.02
C PRO A 7 -25.53 -8.30 0.03
N HIS A 8 -25.43 -9.59 -0.30
CA HIS A 8 -25.85 -10.71 0.54
C HIS A 8 -24.67 -11.39 1.25
N ALA A 9 -23.46 -10.85 1.11
CA ALA A 9 -22.27 -11.39 1.75
C ALA A 9 -22.25 -11.10 3.27
N GLY A 10 -21.63 -12.00 4.03
CA GLY A 10 -21.43 -11.80 5.47
C GLY A 10 -20.49 -10.63 5.77
N ILE A 11 -20.71 -9.97 6.91
CA ILE A 11 -19.92 -8.79 7.32
C ILE A 11 -18.41 -9.08 7.41
N HIS A 12 -18.02 -10.28 7.85
CA HIS A 12 -16.61 -10.71 7.89
C HIS A 12 -15.97 -10.73 6.51
N GLN A 13 -16.72 -11.13 5.47
CA GLN A 13 -16.22 -11.14 4.10
C GLN A 13 -16.02 -9.70 3.58
N ALA A 14 -16.92 -8.79 3.94
CA ALA A 14 -16.83 -7.37 3.58
C ALA A 14 -15.58 -6.71 4.17
N PHE A 15 -15.32 -6.90 5.47
CA PHE A 15 -14.12 -6.39 6.13
C PHE A 15 -12.85 -7.03 5.60
N SER A 16 -12.82 -8.36 5.43
CA SER A 16 -11.67 -9.05 4.84
C SER A 16 -11.32 -8.53 3.43
N LYS A 17 -12.35 -8.23 2.61
CA LYS A 17 -12.12 -7.65 1.28
C LYS A 17 -11.58 -6.23 1.38
N ALA A 18 -12.07 -5.42 2.32
CA ALA A 18 -11.54 -4.07 2.55
C ALA A 18 -10.08 -4.08 3.03
N ASP A 19 -9.74 -4.96 3.98
CA ASP A 19 -8.37 -5.13 4.47
C ASP A 19 -7.41 -5.52 3.35
N THR A 20 -7.87 -6.39 2.45
CA THR A 20 -7.11 -6.78 1.25
C THR A 20 -6.84 -5.56 0.35
N THR A 21 -7.86 -4.74 0.10
CA THR A 21 -7.72 -3.52 -0.71
C THR A 21 -6.80 -2.49 -0.06
N ILE A 22 -6.94 -2.25 1.25
CA ILE A 22 -6.07 -1.31 1.98
C ILE A 22 -4.62 -1.81 1.97
N SER A 23 -4.41 -3.11 2.23
CA SER A 23 -3.08 -3.73 2.18
C SER A 23 -2.44 -3.59 0.80
N GLN A 24 -3.23 -3.73 -0.26
CA GLN A 24 -2.79 -3.56 -1.64
C GLN A 24 -2.42 -2.11 -1.95
N SER A 25 -3.21 -1.13 -1.48
CA SER A 25 -2.89 0.29 -1.62
C SER A 25 -1.57 0.65 -0.95
N ILE A 26 -1.39 0.25 0.31
CA ILE A 26 -0.16 0.52 1.06
C ILE A 26 1.04 -0.15 0.37
N ARG A 27 0.91 -1.42 -0.02
CA ARG A 27 2.00 -2.13 -0.72
C ARG A 27 2.38 -1.45 -2.03
N SER A 28 1.41 -0.93 -2.78
CA SER A 28 1.69 -0.22 -4.02
C SER A 28 2.45 1.08 -3.79
N ILE A 29 2.03 1.88 -2.81
CA ILE A 29 2.72 3.13 -2.43
C ILE A 29 4.14 2.83 -1.93
N VAL A 30 4.32 1.79 -1.12
CA VAL A 30 5.66 1.38 -0.66
C VAL A 30 6.53 0.96 -1.84
N ASN A 31 6.00 0.19 -2.79
CA ASN A 31 6.73 -0.21 -3.99
C ASN A 31 7.12 1.00 -4.85
N LEU A 32 6.27 2.01 -4.96
CA LEU A 32 6.53 3.26 -5.67
C LEU A 32 7.77 3.98 -5.12
N VAL A 33 7.88 4.09 -3.79
CA VAL A 33 8.95 4.85 -3.13
C VAL A 33 10.24 4.04 -3.02
N GLN A 34 10.14 2.77 -2.62
CA GLN A 34 11.29 1.92 -2.30
C GLN A 34 11.99 1.36 -3.53
N ARG A 35 11.27 1.10 -4.64
CA ARG A 35 11.88 0.47 -5.81
C ARG A 35 12.35 1.54 -6.78
N PRO A 36 13.65 1.64 -7.07
CA PRO A 36 14.13 2.51 -8.12
C PRO A 36 13.59 2.00 -9.46
N GLY A 37 12.73 2.80 -10.10
CA GLY A 37 12.25 2.55 -11.45
C GLY A 37 13.21 3.06 -12.52
N LEU A 38 12.92 2.75 -13.78
CA LEU A 38 13.57 3.39 -14.93
C LEU A 38 13.25 4.88 -14.97
N ILE A 39 12.00 5.23 -14.69
CA ILE A 39 11.55 6.61 -14.45
C ILE A 39 11.04 6.63 -13.02
N ARG A 40 11.77 7.32 -12.15
CA ARG A 40 11.48 7.34 -10.72
C ARG A 40 10.54 8.49 -10.40
N ILE A 41 9.47 8.18 -9.68
CA ILE A 41 8.70 9.16 -8.93
C ILE A 41 9.32 9.28 -7.53
N GLY A 42 9.63 10.50 -7.12
CA GLY A 42 10.23 10.79 -5.81
C GLY A 42 9.22 10.68 -4.66
N PHE A 43 9.74 10.59 -3.43
CA PHE A 43 8.91 10.75 -2.25
C PHE A 43 8.34 12.19 -2.16
N ASP A 44 9.13 13.18 -2.58
CA ASP A 44 8.69 14.57 -2.63
C ASP A 44 7.54 14.78 -3.60
N ASP A 45 7.55 14.09 -4.75
CA ASP A 45 6.46 14.09 -5.73
C ASP A 45 5.17 13.50 -5.14
N LEU A 46 5.29 12.39 -4.42
CA LEU A 46 4.16 11.76 -3.74
C LEU A 46 3.61 12.68 -2.64
N VAL A 47 4.48 13.28 -1.82
CA VAL A 47 4.07 14.22 -0.77
C VAL A 47 3.45 15.46 -1.40
N ALA A 48 4.01 16.02 -2.47
CA ALA A 48 3.46 17.17 -3.17
C ALA A 48 2.09 16.86 -3.80
N ALA A 49 1.91 15.64 -4.33
CA ALA A 49 0.63 15.19 -4.84
C ALA A 49 -0.43 15.05 -3.74
N LEU A 50 -0.04 14.59 -2.54
CA LEU A 50 -0.97 14.30 -1.43
C LEU A 50 -1.15 15.47 -0.45
N ARG A 51 -0.21 16.42 -0.38
CA ARG A 51 -0.21 17.58 0.53
C ARG A 51 -1.15 18.66 0.00
N SER A 52 -2.44 18.35 0.00
CA SER A 52 -3.52 19.31 -0.23
C SER A 52 -4.32 19.48 1.08
N PRO A 53 -4.48 20.71 1.62
CA PRO A 53 -5.05 20.97 2.94
C PRO A 53 -6.42 20.32 3.21
N ASN A 54 -7.23 20.10 2.16
CA ASN A 54 -8.49 19.35 2.19
C ASN A 54 -8.63 18.49 0.93
N GLY A 55 -7.52 17.96 0.42
CA GLY A 55 -7.51 17.22 -0.83
C GLY A 55 -8.17 15.87 -0.68
N ARG A 56 -9.27 15.63 -1.39
CA ARG A 56 -9.71 14.26 -1.65
C ARG A 56 -8.63 13.58 -2.50
N CYS A 57 -8.44 12.29 -2.29
CA CYS A 57 -7.54 11.47 -3.11
C CYS A 57 -8.27 10.18 -3.49
N LEU A 58 -8.06 9.73 -4.72
CA LEU A 58 -8.56 8.46 -5.21
C LEU A 58 -7.39 7.56 -5.60
N PHE A 59 -7.59 6.26 -5.43
CA PHE A 59 -6.56 5.26 -5.64
C PHE A 59 -7.06 4.15 -6.58
N GLY A 60 -6.28 3.86 -7.62
CA GLY A 60 -6.53 2.80 -8.56
C GLY A 60 -5.35 1.84 -8.60
N PHE A 61 -5.64 0.53 -8.60
CA PHE A 61 -4.65 -0.49 -8.85
C PHE A 61 -5.23 -1.57 -9.75
N GLY A 62 -4.46 -2.00 -10.74
CA GLY A 62 -4.77 -3.15 -11.57
C GLY A 62 -3.51 -3.92 -11.94
N GLU A 63 -3.67 -5.21 -12.18
CA GLU A 63 -2.59 -6.13 -12.55
C GLU A 63 -3.13 -7.15 -13.54
N SER A 64 -2.43 -7.34 -14.64
CA SER A 64 -2.83 -8.30 -15.67
C SER A 64 -1.61 -9.04 -16.22
N ASP A 65 -1.85 -10.28 -16.65
CA ASP A 65 -0.94 -11.19 -17.31
C ASP A 65 -1.43 -11.62 -18.70
N SER A 66 -2.48 -10.95 -19.21
CA SER A 66 -3.06 -11.22 -20.52
C SER A 66 -2.18 -10.74 -21.68
N ASP A 67 -2.51 -11.16 -22.91
CA ASP A 67 -1.85 -10.67 -24.13
C ASP A 67 -1.96 -9.14 -24.28
N ASN A 68 -3.07 -8.57 -23.79
CA ASN A 68 -3.32 -7.12 -23.71
C ASN A 68 -3.18 -6.59 -22.28
N ARG A 69 -2.21 -7.11 -21.52
CA ARG A 69 -2.02 -6.79 -20.09
C ARG A 69 -1.96 -5.30 -19.78
N ALA A 70 -1.40 -4.48 -20.67
CA ALA A 70 -1.39 -3.02 -20.52
C ALA A 70 -2.80 -2.42 -20.41
N HIS A 71 -3.68 -2.76 -21.35
CA HIS A 71 -5.06 -2.27 -21.40
C HIS A 71 -5.88 -2.84 -20.25
N ASP A 72 -5.73 -4.14 -19.97
CA ASP A 72 -6.52 -4.82 -18.93
C ASP A 72 -6.13 -4.36 -17.52
N ALA A 73 -4.83 -4.16 -17.25
CA ALA A 73 -4.36 -3.63 -15.98
C ALA A 73 -4.88 -2.19 -15.76
N LEU A 74 -4.83 -1.34 -16.78
CA LEU A 74 -5.39 0.01 -16.69
C LEU A 74 -6.91 -0.02 -16.49
N ALA A 75 -7.63 -0.84 -17.25
CA ALA A 75 -9.09 -0.97 -17.12
C ALA A 75 -9.47 -1.46 -15.73
N GLN A 76 -8.70 -2.36 -15.13
CA GLN A 76 -8.89 -2.81 -13.75
C GLN A 76 -8.61 -1.69 -12.74
N ALA A 77 -7.55 -0.90 -12.94
CA ALA A 77 -7.24 0.24 -12.09
C ALA A 77 -8.36 1.28 -12.09
N LEU A 78 -8.90 1.62 -13.26
CA LEU A 78 -10.01 2.56 -13.42
C LEU A 78 -11.33 2.01 -12.85
N LYS A 79 -11.57 0.71 -12.97
CA LYS A 79 -12.74 0.02 -12.39
C LYS A 79 -12.62 -0.22 -10.88
N SER A 80 -11.50 0.18 -10.27
CA SER A 80 -11.31 0.05 -8.82
C SER A 80 -12.44 0.78 -8.06
N PRO A 81 -13.02 0.16 -7.02
CA PRO A 81 -14.03 0.80 -6.17
C PRO A 81 -13.54 2.10 -5.50
N LEU A 82 -12.23 2.29 -5.41
CA LEU A 82 -11.58 3.46 -4.83
C LEU A 82 -11.35 4.61 -5.83
N MET A 83 -11.71 4.41 -7.10
CA MET A 83 -11.53 5.38 -8.20
C MET A 83 -12.84 5.95 -8.74
N ASP A 84 -13.98 5.68 -8.11
CA ASP A 84 -15.32 6.13 -8.57
C ASP A 84 -15.61 5.77 -10.06
N ARG A 85 -14.98 4.69 -10.54
CA ARG A 85 -14.98 4.22 -11.94
C ARG A 85 -14.35 5.21 -12.93
N GLY A 86 -13.38 6.00 -12.49
CA GLY A 86 -12.62 6.93 -13.33
C GLY A 86 -13.38 8.22 -13.72
N ARG A 87 -14.62 8.41 -13.27
CA ARG A 87 -15.45 9.57 -13.67
C ARG A 87 -14.93 10.90 -13.14
N THR A 88 -14.34 10.88 -11.96
CA THR A 88 -13.79 12.06 -11.29
C THR A 88 -12.34 12.33 -11.70
N LEU A 89 -11.74 11.51 -12.56
CA LEU A 89 -10.33 11.70 -12.93
C LEU A 89 -10.09 12.98 -13.75
N ALA A 90 -11.11 13.46 -14.47
CA ALA A 90 -11.06 14.71 -15.24
C ALA A 90 -10.92 15.96 -14.33
N ASP A 91 -11.47 15.91 -13.11
CA ASP A 91 -11.42 17.03 -12.16
C ASP A 91 -10.17 16.96 -11.25
N ALA A 92 -9.28 15.99 -11.48
CA ALA A 92 -8.08 15.82 -10.68
C ALA A 92 -7.07 16.94 -11.00
N ALA A 93 -6.52 17.55 -9.96
CA ALA A 93 -5.48 18.56 -10.10
C ALA A 93 -4.13 17.92 -10.44
N ARG A 94 -3.86 16.77 -9.82
CA ARG A 94 -2.65 15.97 -10.05
C ARG A 94 -3.01 14.51 -10.18
N VAL A 95 -2.35 13.83 -11.10
CA VAL A 95 -2.48 12.38 -11.28
C VAL A 95 -1.09 11.77 -11.32
N LEU A 96 -0.82 10.87 -10.39
CA LEU A 96 0.39 10.08 -10.32
C LEU A 96 0.10 8.69 -10.89
N VAL A 97 0.92 8.28 -11.85
CA VAL A 97 0.76 7.03 -12.59
C VAL A 97 2.07 6.28 -12.52
N GLN A 98 2.01 5.05 -12.02
CA GLN A 98 3.14 4.14 -11.99
C GLN A 98 2.81 2.90 -12.79
N VAL A 99 3.65 2.60 -13.79
CA VAL A 99 3.58 1.35 -14.55
C VAL A 99 4.74 0.47 -14.13
N ALA A 100 4.45 -0.68 -13.53
CA ALA A 100 5.47 -1.64 -13.13
C ALA A 100 5.21 -2.99 -13.80
N GLY A 101 6.24 -3.54 -14.45
CA GLY A 101 6.16 -4.83 -15.14
C GLY A 101 7.44 -5.63 -14.95
N GLY A 102 7.43 -6.89 -15.41
CA GLY A 102 8.65 -7.69 -15.41
C GLY A 102 9.69 -7.26 -16.46
N PRO A 103 10.79 -8.01 -16.58
CA PRO A 103 11.88 -7.70 -17.51
C PRO A 103 11.45 -7.64 -18.97
N GLY A 104 10.35 -8.32 -19.32
CA GLY A 104 9.76 -8.31 -20.66
C GLY A 104 8.77 -7.17 -20.92
N MET A 105 8.69 -6.16 -20.05
CA MET A 105 7.87 -4.97 -20.27
C MET A 105 8.48 -4.11 -21.38
N THR A 106 7.63 -3.67 -22.30
CA THR A 106 8.03 -2.90 -23.49
C THR A 106 7.53 -1.46 -23.44
N LEU A 107 8.18 -0.58 -24.21
CA LEU A 107 7.76 0.82 -24.32
C LEU A 107 6.35 0.97 -24.91
N SER A 108 5.97 0.10 -25.86
CA SER A 108 4.65 0.12 -26.48
C SER A 108 3.53 -0.11 -25.46
N GLU A 109 3.75 -0.96 -24.45
CA GLU A 109 2.78 -1.19 -23.39
C GLU A 109 2.58 0.04 -22.52
N VAL A 110 3.67 0.74 -22.18
CA VAL A 110 3.64 2.01 -21.43
C VAL A 110 2.89 3.09 -22.23
N GLU A 111 3.17 3.19 -23.53
CA GLU A 111 2.50 4.15 -24.42
C GLU A 111 0.99 3.91 -24.49
N ILE A 112 0.57 2.64 -24.58
CA ILE A 112 -0.86 2.27 -24.57
C ILE A 112 -1.52 2.73 -23.28
N VAL A 113 -0.89 2.49 -22.12
CA VAL A 113 -1.43 2.93 -20.82
C VAL A 113 -1.59 4.45 -20.79
N MET A 114 -0.57 5.19 -21.22
CA MET A 114 -0.61 6.66 -21.22
C MET A 114 -1.69 7.19 -22.15
N LYS A 115 -1.77 6.69 -23.38
CA LYS A 115 -2.73 7.14 -24.38
C LYS A 115 -4.18 6.89 -23.96
N GLU A 116 -4.43 5.79 -23.26
CA GLU A 116 -5.78 5.46 -22.78
C GLU A 116 -6.13 6.27 -21.51
N LEU A 117 -5.15 6.50 -20.64
CA LEU A 117 -5.33 7.33 -19.46
C LEU A 117 -5.62 8.79 -19.82
N ASP A 118 -4.93 9.33 -20.83
CA ASP A 118 -5.09 10.70 -21.34
C ASP A 118 -6.55 11.01 -21.71
N ARG A 119 -7.31 10.02 -22.19
CA ARG A 119 -8.75 10.17 -22.51
C ARG A 119 -9.64 10.46 -21.30
N HIS A 120 -9.15 10.18 -20.09
CA HIS A 120 -9.89 10.33 -18.85
C HIS A 120 -9.43 11.55 -18.04
N ILE A 121 -8.40 12.25 -18.50
CA ILE A 121 -7.75 13.37 -17.81
C ILE A 121 -8.01 14.67 -18.58
N SER A 122 -8.02 15.80 -17.88
CA SER A 122 -8.12 17.14 -18.48
C SER A 122 -6.72 17.66 -18.83
N ASP A 123 -6.61 18.50 -19.86
CA ASP A 123 -5.33 19.12 -20.28
C ASP A 123 -4.68 19.99 -19.17
N GLU A 124 -5.47 20.43 -18.19
CA GLU A 124 -4.98 21.23 -17.05
C GLU A 124 -4.39 20.38 -15.91
N THR A 125 -4.58 19.06 -15.95
CA THR A 125 -4.12 18.15 -14.89
C THR A 125 -2.62 17.90 -14.97
N GLN A 126 -1.91 18.04 -13.85
CA GLN A 126 -0.50 17.70 -13.79
C GLN A 126 -0.31 16.17 -13.68
N ILE A 127 0.29 15.56 -14.69
CA ILE A 127 0.59 14.12 -14.70
C ILE A 127 2.03 13.87 -14.21
N LEU A 128 2.18 13.04 -13.18
CA LEU A 128 3.45 12.53 -12.69
C LEU A 128 3.57 11.06 -13.08
N PHE A 129 4.47 10.77 -14.02
CA PHE A 129 4.66 9.43 -14.54
C PHE A 129 5.92 8.76 -14.01
N GLY A 130 5.79 7.50 -13.62
CA GLY A 130 6.91 6.64 -13.28
C GLY A 130 6.76 5.25 -13.88
N THR A 131 7.90 4.61 -14.14
CA THR A 131 7.93 3.23 -14.61
C THR A 131 9.04 2.44 -13.95
N ALA A 132 8.76 1.21 -13.55
CA ALA A 132 9.70 0.34 -12.85
C ALA A 132 9.68 -1.07 -13.43
N VAL A 133 10.85 -1.70 -13.43
CA VAL A 133 10.99 -3.11 -13.79
C VAL A 133 11.18 -3.92 -12.51
N ASP A 134 10.28 -4.88 -12.29
CA ASP A 134 10.32 -5.78 -11.13
C ASP A 134 10.36 -7.24 -11.60
N GLY A 135 11.50 -7.91 -11.38
CA GLY A 135 11.67 -9.33 -11.68
C GLY A 135 10.65 -10.26 -10.99
N ARG A 136 10.03 -9.81 -9.88
CA ARG A 136 8.99 -10.59 -9.17
C ARG A 136 7.65 -10.63 -9.90
N LEU A 137 7.41 -9.70 -10.82
CA LEU A 137 6.17 -9.66 -11.60
C LEU A 137 6.17 -10.69 -12.74
N GLY A 138 7.33 -11.19 -13.18
CA GLY A 138 7.41 -12.17 -14.28
C GLY A 138 6.76 -11.60 -15.55
N ASP A 139 5.70 -12.26 -16.04
CA ASP A 139 4.95 -11.80 -17.22
C ASP A 139 3.81 -10.82 -16.89
N ARG A 140 3.67 -10.41 -15.64
CA ARG A 140 2.61 -9.51 -15.20
C ARG A 140 2.98 -8.04 -15.38
N LEU A 141 1.98 -7.22 -15.64
CA LEU A 141 2.07 -5.77 -15.68
C LEU A 141 1.04 -5.20 -14.71
N SER A 142 1.48 -4.26 -13.88
CA SER A 142 0.68 -3.58 -12.88
C SER A 142 0.67 -2.08 -13.14
N VAL A 143 -0.50 -1.47 -12.94
CA VAL A 143 -0.73 -0.03 -13.09
C VAL A 143 -1.29 0.49 -11.78
N THR A 144 -0.67 1.52 -11.23
CA THR A 144 -1.13 2.24 -10.05
C THR A 144 -1.42 3.68 -10.40
N ILE A 145 -2.59 4.17 -9.99
CA ILE A 145 -3.05 5.53 -10.23
C ILE A 145 -3.38 6.15 -8.88
N ILE A 146 -2.88 7.34 -8.62
CA ILE A 146 -3.21 8.15 -7.44
C ILE A 146 -3.61 9.52 -7.95
N SER A 147 -4.85 9.93 -7.75
CA SER A 147 -5.31 11.26 -8.12
C SER A 147 -5.57 12.10 -6.89
N SER A 148 -5.26 13.40 -6.97
CA SER A 148 -5.55 14.35 -5.92
C SER A 148 -6.31 15.56 -6.45
N PHE A 149 -7.21 16.07 -5.61
CA PHE A 149 -8.14 17.13 -5.95
C PHE A 149 -7.80 18.37 -5.15
N THR A 150 -7.97 19.56 -5.74
CA THR A 150 -7.92 20.80 -4.95
C THR A 150 -9.23 20.96 -4.17
N ALA A 151 -9.16 21.61 -3.01
CA ALA A 151 -10.32 21.80 -2.13
C ALA A 151 -11.44 22.68 -2.73
N GLY A 152 -11.27 23.21 -3.95
CA GLY A 152 -12.16 24.19 -4.55
C GLY A 152 -13.33 23.62 -5.37
N ASP A 153 -13.21 22.42 -5.95
CA ASP A 153 -14.10 22.03 -7.06
C ASP A 153 -15.12 20.94 -6.78
N LEU A 154 -15.09 20.33 -5.59
CA LEU A 154 -16.08 19.34 -5.19
C LEU A 154 -16.91 19.88 -4.03
N SER A 155 -17.58 21.02 -4.27
CA SER A 155 -18.82 21.30 -3.56
C SER A 155 -19.73 20.12 -3.83
N GLN A 156 -19.80 19.20 -2.86
CA GLN A 156 -20.93 18.31 -2.76
C GLN A 156 -22.16 19.21 -2.83
N THR A 157 -22.97 19.04 -3.87
CA THR A 157 -24.34 19.51 -3.92
C THR A 157 -25.08 18.80 -2.79
N GLN A 158 -24.88 19.23 -1.55
CA GLN A 158 -25.93 19.15 -0.57
C GLN A 158 -27.08 19.93 -1.22
N PRO A 159 -28.25 19.32 -1.46
CA PRO A 159 -29.41 20.11 -1.82
C PRO A 159 -29.54 21.19 -0.75
N PRO A 160 -29.75 22.47 -1.13
CA PRO A 160 -29.97 23.50 -0.14
C PRO A 160 -31.09 23.00 0.76
N LEU A 161 -30.80 22.87 2.06
CA LEU A 161 -31.83 22.66 3.06
C LEU A 161 -32.81 23.81 2.87
N SER A 162 -33.92 23.48 2.22
CA SER A 162 -35.04 24.38 2.01
C SER A 162 -35.33 25.02 3.35
N SER A 163 -35.26 26.35 3.40
CA SER A 163 -35.81 27.14 4.48
C SER A 163 -37.18 26.56 4.87
N PRO A 164 -37.46 26.32 6.17
CA PRO A 164 -38.77 25.85 6.57
C PRO A 164 -39.83 26.87 6.13
N PRO A 165 -40.99 26.42 5.61
CA PRO A 165 -42.08 27.33 5.28
C PRO A 165 -42.57 28.05 6.54
N PRO A 166 -43.13 29.27 6.42
CA PRO A 166 -43.64 30.01 7.56
C PRO A 166 -44.79 29.23 8.20
N VAL A 167 -44.64 28.97 9.50
CA VAL A 167 -45.63 28.28 10.32
C VAL A 167 -46.87 29.18 10.47
N PRO A 168 -48.10 28.71 10.18
CA PRO A 168 -49.31 29.45 10.51
C PRO A 168 -49.52 29.54 12.04
N PRO A 169 -50.22 30.57 12.54
CA PRO A 169 -50.32 30.85 13.97
C PRO A 169 -51.11 29.78 14.73
N ALA A 170 -50.73 29.67 16.00
CA ALA A 170 -51.10 28.67 16.99
C ALA A 170 -52.58 28.26 17.08
N LEU A 171 -52.79 26.96 17.32
CA LEU A 171 -53.80 26.49 18.26
C LEU A 171 -53.07 25.94 19.48
N GLU A 172 -53.15 26.67 20.58
CA GLU A 172 -52.79 26.20 21.91
C GLU A 172 -53.64 25.00 22.30
N GLN A 173 -53.00 23.93 22.77
CA GLN A 173 -53.48 23.19 23.94
C GLN A 173 -52.34 22.38 24.59
N PRO A 174 -52.44 22.14 25.91
CA PRO A 174 -51.32 22.22 26.85
C PRO A 174 -50.55 20.91 26.95
N HIS A 175 -49.22 20.99 26.99
CA HIS A 175 -48.37 19.90 27.43
C HIS A 175 -47.85 20.17 28.84
N ASP A 176 -48.35 19.33 29.74
CA ASP A 176 -47.93 19.08 31.11
C ASP A 176 -46.41 18.98 31.21
N SER A 177 -45.81 19.73 32.13
CA SER A 177 -44.36 19.83 32.28
C SER A 177 -43.85 18.81 33.30
N PRO A 178 -43.03 17.82 32.91
CA PRO A 178 -42.19 17.10 33.87
C PRO A 178 -40.95 17.95 34.25
N PRO A 179 -40.42 17.73 35.47
CA PRO A 179 -39.67 18.72 36.23
C PRO A 179 -38.26 19.00 35.69
N LYS A 180 -37.85 20.25 35.87
CA LYS A 180 -36.51 20.77 35.63
C LYS A 180 -35.56 20.19 36.68
N ILE A 181 -34.68 19.28 36.29
CA ILE A 181 -33.50 18.93 37.09
C ILE A 181 -32.42 19.94 36.74
N GLU A 182 -32.24 20.88 37.66
CA GLU A 182 -31.15 21.85 37.69
C GLU A 182 -29.94 21.14 38.29
N VAL A 183 -29.02 20.68 37.44
CA VAL A 183 -27.71 20.18 37.91
C VAL A 183 -26.79 21.39 37.98
N GLU A 184 -26.63 21.90 39.19
CA GLU A 184 -25.59 22.84 39.59
C GLU A 184 -24.21 22.18 39.38
N PRO A 185 -23.25 22.83 38.71
CA PRO A 185 -21.93 22.25 38.51
C PRO A 185 -21.16 22.22 39.84
N GLU A 186 -20.98 21.02 40.38
CA GLU A 186 -20.08 20.76 41.51
C GLU A 186 -18.62 20.92 41.05
N PRO A 187 -17.76 21.65 41.78
CA PRO A 187 -16.36 21.84 41.42
C PRO A 187 -15.57 20.54 41.63
N ALA A 188 -15.12 19.91 40.55
CA ALA A 188 -14.14 18.83 40.62
C ALA A 188 -12.78 19.39 41.08
N PRO A 189 -12.08 18.73 42.03
CA PRO A 189 -10.76 19.14 42.48
C PRO A 189 -9.75 19.09 41.32
N ILE A 190 -8.98 20.16 41.18
CA ILE A 190 -7.78 20.21 40.35
C ILE A 190 -6.72 19.37 41.07
N GLU A 191 -6.49 18.14 40.61
CA GLU A 191 -5.26 17.43 40.96
C GLU A 191 -4.14 17.93 40.06
N ASP A 192 -3.16 18.58 40.69
CA ASP A 192 -1.88 18.99 40.12
C ASP A 192 -1.17 17.77 39.50
N PHE A 193 -1.31 17.59 38.18
CA PHE A 193 -0.30 16.86 37.42
C PHE A 193 0.90 17.79 37.26
N GLN A 194 1.75 17.79 38.30
CA GLN A 194 3.10 18.33 38.20
C GLN A 194 3.80 17.64 37.03
N SER A 195 4.18 18.45 36.06
CA SER A 195 5.13 18.05 35.02
C SER A 195 6.47 17.76 35.68
N GLU A 196 6.68 16.51 36.09
CA GLU A 196 8.02 15.97 36.31
C GLU A 196 8.75 16.00 34.97
N THR A 197 9.50 17.09 34.81
CA THR A 197 10.54 17.24 33.81
C THR A 197 11.63 16.25 34.15
N ILE A 198 11.61 15.10 33.49
CA ILE A 198 12.75 14.18 33.47
C ILE A 198 13.86 14.91 32.69
N PRO A 199 15.03 15.22 33.27
CA PRO A 199 16.13 15.77 32.51
C PRO A 199 16.60 14.71 31.53
N ILE A 200 16.43 14.96 30.23
CA ILE A 200 17.09 14.18 29.19
C ILE A 200 18.55 14.62 29.24
N GLU A 201 19.39 13.78 29.83
CA GLU A 201 20.84 13.92 29.80
C GLU A 201 21.31 13.69 28.36
N GLU A 202 21.85 14.74 27.77
CA GLU A 202 22.43 14.77 26.44
C GLU A 202 23.67 13.85 26.42
N PRO A 203 23.71 12.78 25.62
CA PRO A 203 24.90 11.95 25.55
C PRO A 203 26.00 12.75 24.84
N ASN A 204 26.97 13.18 25.64
CA ASN A 204 28.21 13.81 25.20
C ASN A 204 28.96 12.84 24.27
N LEU A 205 28.92 13.11 22.96
CA LEU A 205 29.74 12.43 21.96
C LEU A 205 31.19 12.88 22.16
N PRO A 206 32.15 11.97 22.45
CA PRO A 206 33.55 12.34 22.44
C PRO A 206 33.96 12.70 21.02
N GLU A 207 34.49 13.92 20.93
CA GLU A 207 35.14 14.57 19.80
C GLU A 207 36.25 13.64 19.25
N VAL A 208 35.98 12.99 18.11
CA VAL A 208 36.99 12.21 17.41
C VAL A 208 37.80 13.15 16.51
N GLU A 209 39.00 13.38 17.00
CA GLU A 209 40.17 13.99 16.39
C GLU A 209 40.30 13.67 14.89
N SER A 210 40.51 14.74 14.13
CA SER A 210 40.79 14.74 12.71
C SER A 210 42.14 14.08 12.41
N ALA A 211 42.11 13.06 11.55
CA ALA A 211 43.29 12.54 10.88
C ALA A 211 43.04 12.47 9.36
N PRO A 212 44.09 12.73 8.53
CA PRO A 212 43.93 13.36 7.23
C PRO A 212 43.64 12.37 6.09
N ALA A 213 43.04 12.91 5.03
CA ALA A 213 42.88 12.23 3.74
C ALA A 213 44.24 11.91 3.10
N PRO A 214 44.43 10.71 2.52
CA PRO A 214 45.51 10.52 1.56
C PRO A 214 45.09 11.10 0.21
N SER A 215 46.06 11.79 -0.37
CA SER A 215 46.00 12.51 -1.64
C SER A 215 46.07 11.56 -2.84
N VAL A 216 45.40 11.99 -3.89
CA VAL A 216 45.66 11.75 -5.32
C VAL A 216 46.94 10.99 -5.69
N GLU A 217 46.79 9.87 -6.39
CA GLU A 217 47.76 9.42 -7.40
C GLU A 217 47.10 9.40 -8.77
N SER A 218 47.62 10.29 -9.61
CA SER A 218 47.40 10.37 -11.04
C SER A 218 48.18 9.25 -11.72
N VAL A 219 47.50 8.38 -12.47
CA VAL A 219 48.17 7.56 -13.49
C VAL A 219 47.55 7.89 -14.84
N SER A 220 48.28 8.69 -15.59
CA SER A 220 48.12 8.99 -16.99
C SER A 220 48.71 7.87 -17.86
N ASN A 221 48.17 7.77 -19.08
CA ASN A 221 48.59 6.96 -20.25
C ASN A 221 48.02 5.54 -20.28
N ALA A 222 47.67 4.98 -21.43
CA ALA A 222 47.41 5.45 -22.79
C ALA A 222 46.84 4.21 -23.51
N PHE A 223 45.89 4.43 -24.43
CA PHE A 223 45.65 3.64 -25.64
C PHE A 223 45.86 2.11 -25.61
N GLU A 224 44.78 1.35 -25.72
CA GLU A 224 44.69 0.34 -26.79
C GLU A 224 43.23 0.01 -27.13
N VAL A 225 42.91 0.29 -28.40
CA VAL A 225 41.68 -0.11 -29.09
C VAL A 225 41.88 -1.54 -29.54
N VAL A 226 41.09 -2.48 -29.03
CA VAL A 226 41.00 -3.83 -29.61
C VAL A 226 39.54 -4.28 -29.66
N ASP A 227 39.00 -4.10 -30.87
CA ASP A 227 38.13 -4.96 -31.65
C ASP A 227 37.10 -5.87 -30.94
N THR A 228 35.84 -5.54 -31.18
CA THR A 228 34.67 -6.42 -31.15
C THR A 228 34.78 -7.49 -32.24
N PRO A 229 34.32 -8.73 -31.98
CA PRO A 229 33.48 -9.35 -33.01
C PRO A 229 32.15 -9.89 -32.44
N GLU A 230 31.09 -9.48 -33.13
CA GLU A 230 29.70 -9.92 -32.98
C GLU A 230 29.47 -11.40 -33.39
N PRO A 231 28.36 -12.00 -32.93
CA PRO A 231 28.15 -13.46 -32.92
C PRO A 231 27.62 -14.00 -34.26
N PRO A 232 27.81 -15.30 -34.57
CA PRO A 232 27.20 -15.90 -35.75
C PRO A 232 25.70 -16.13 -35.54
N VAL A 233 24.93 -15.44 -36.38
CA VAL A 233 23.50 -15.60 -36.63
C VAL A 233 23.18 -17.02 -37.14
N SER A 234 22.29 -17.74 -36.45
CA SER A 234 21.62 -18.94 -36.96
C SER A 234 20.12 -18.71 -37.03
N MET A 235 19.60 -18.66 -38.26
CA MET A 235 18.18 -18.45 -38.58
C MET A 235 17.29 -19.67 -38.26
N PRO A 236 15.96 -19.48 -38.13
CA PRO A 236 15.04 -20.43 -37.51
C PRO A 236 14.41 -21.43 -38.50
N ARG A 237 14.10 -22.65 -38.03
CA ARG A 237 13.20 -23.58 -38.73
C ARG A 237 11.82 -23.61 -38.06
N ARG A 238 10.78 -23.25 -38.83
CA ARG A 238 9.36 -23.43 -38.50
C ARG A 238 8.89 -24.87 -38.79
N LYS A 239 7.94 -25.33 -37.96
CA LYS A 239 7.13 -26.59 -37.92
C LYS A 239 6.17 -26.71 -39.15
N PRO A 240 5.13 -27.60 -39.24
CA PRO A 240 4.62 -28.67 -38.34
C PRO A 240 4.07 -29.97 -39.03
N ALA A 241 3.73 -31.01 -38.24
CA ALA A 241 2.61 -31.95 -38.50
C ALA A 241 2.34 -32.90 -37.29
N PRO A 242 1.14 -33.52 -37.15
CA PRO A 242 0.44 -33.67 -35.86
C PRO A 242 0.10 -35.13 -35.46
N ALA A 243 -0.67 -35.23 -34.35
CA ALA A 243 -1.53 -36.35 -33.91
C ALA A 243 -1.01 -37.26 -32.77
N LYS A 244 -1.60 -37.13 -31.58
CA LYS A 244 -2.60 -38.10 -31.08
C LYS A 244 -3.32 -37.59 -29.84
N GLU A 245 -4.64 -37.61 -29.92
CA GLU A 245 -5.57 -37.59 -28.79
C GLU A 245 -5.48 -38.92 -28.04
N GLU A 246 -5.53 -38.87 -26.71
CA GLU A 246 -6.01 -40.00 -25.91
C GLU A 246 -6.77 -39.50 -24.68
N LYS A 247 -7.93 -40.13 -24.45
CA LYS A 247 -8.97 -39.76 -23.49
C LYS A 247 -8.71 -40.38 -22.11
N VAL A 248 -8.96 -39.55 -21.08
CA VAL A 248 -9.66 -39.83 -19.80
C VAL A 248 -9.12 -40.94 -18.88
N SER A 249 -8.72 -40.54 -17.66
CA SER A 249 -9.04 -41.32 -16.46
C SER A 249 -9.35 -40.40 -15.28
N ALA A 250 -10.51 -40.65 -14.67
CA ALA A 250 -11.10 -39.90 -13.58
C ALA A 250 -10.37 -40.04 -12.23
N GLU A 251 -10.41 -38.93 -11.48
CA GLU A 251 -10.47 -38.75 -10.02
C GLU A 251 -9.91 -39.83 -9.08
N LYS A 252 -8.88 -39.43 -8.32
CA LYS A 252 -8.76 -39.79 -6.90
C LYS A 252 -8.51 -38.51 -6.09
N SER A 253 -9.50 -38.11 -5.32
CA SER A 253 -9.35 -37.09 -4.28
C SER A 253 -8.43 -37.64 -3.18
N MET A 254 -7.22 -37.08 -3.08
CA MET A 254 -6.36 -37.30 -1.93
C MET A 254 -6.88 -36.42 -0.79
N GLN A 255 -7.53 -37.04 0.20
CA GLN A 255 -7.82 -36.36 1.46
C GLN A 255 -6.51 -36.02 2.15
N ALA A 256 -6.23 -34.72 2.30
CA ALA A 256 -5.13 -34.25 3.14
C ALA A 256 -5.43 -34.62 4.60
N LYS A 257 -4.69 -35.59 5.14
CA LYS A 257 -4.63 -35.82 6.58
C LYS A 257 -3.75 -34.73 7.18
N GLN A 258 -4.37 -33.83 7.94
CA GLN A 258 -3.63 -32.91 8.79
C GLN A 258 -3.09 -33.69 9.99
N GLU A 259 -1.79 -33.96 9.99
CA GLU A 259 -1.11 -34.53 11.16
C GLU A 259 -1.05 -33.47 12.26
N VAL A 260 -1.42 -33.87 13.48
CA VAL A 260 -1.26 -33.03 14.68
C VAL A 260 0.24 -32.95 14.96
N LEU A 261 0.81 -31.74 14.90
CA LEU A 261 2.20 -31.50 15.28
C LEU A 261 2.40 -31.87 16.75
N GLN A 262 3.12 -32.96 16.99
CA GLN A 262 3.57 -33.35 18.33
C GLN A 262 4.70 -32.40 18.73
N PHE A 263 4.35 -31.34 19.45
CA PHE A 263 5.36 -30.49 20.08
C PHE A 263 5.92 -31.21 21.30
N GLU A 264 7.09 -31.83 21.14
CA GLU A 264 7.90 -32.19 22.30
C GLU A 264 8.26 -30.91 23.07
N PRO A 265 8.26 -30.95 24.42
CA PRO A 265 8.60 -29.79 25.22
C PRO A 265 10.02 -29.34 24.87
N ILE A 266 10.11 -28.14 24.30
CA ILE A 266 11.35 -27.52 23.84
C ILE A 266 12.27 -27.36 25.05
N ASN A 267 13.32 -28.20 25.16
CA ASN A 267 14.46 -27.88 26.00
C ASN A 267 15.22 -26.71 25.36
N ARG A 268 15.66 -25.78 26.22
CA ARG A 268 16.25 -24.42 26.05
C ARG A 268 16.81 -24.00 24.68
N GLY A 269 16.09 -24.19 23.57
CA GLY A 269 16.37 -23.68 22.23
C GLY A 269 17.85 -23.52 21.85
N ARG A 270 18.18 -22.37 21.24
CA ARG A 270 19.53 -21.99 20.79
C ARG A 270 20.48 -21.60 21.94
N PHE A 271 19.98 -21.58 23.18
CA PHE A 271 20.66 -21.03 24.36
C PHE A 271 21.08 -22.11 25.37
N GLU A 272 20.95 -23.40 25.05
CA GLU A 272 21.38 -24.51 25.91
C GLU A 272 22.87 -24.48 26.29
N LYS A 273 23.70 -23.83 25.48
CA LYS A 273 25.17 -23.80 25.66
C LYS A 273 25.70 -22.49 26.26
N SER A 274 24.84 -21.53 26.56
CA SER A 274 25.22 -20.25 27.18
C SER A 274 24.94 -20.24 28.68
N GLU A 275 25.68 -19.42 29.42
CA GLU A 275 25.40 -19.17 30.83
C GLU A 275 24.06 -18.43 30.97
N PRO A 276 23.19 -18.83 31.93
CA PRO A 276 21.83 -18.30 32.03
C PRO A 276 21.82 -16.86 32.52
N THR A 277 20.97 -16.03 31.91
CA THR A 277 20.76 -14.63 32.31
C THR A 277 19.89 -14.58 33.57
N ILE A 278 20.53 -14.56 34.74
CA ILE A 278 19.84 -14.54 36.04
C ILE A 278 19.70 -13.09 36.52
N VAL A 279 18.46 -12.65 36.71
CA VAL A 279 18.14 -11.35 37.32
C VAL A 279 17.20 -11.61 38.49
N GLU A 280 17.55 -11.09 39.67
CA GLU A 280 16.77 -11.28 40.91
C GLU A 280 16.52 -12.75 41.30
N GLY A 281 17.42 -13.65 40.90
CA GLY A 281 17.30 -15.09 41.16
C GLY A 281 16.38 -15.84 40.19
N GLU A 282 15.83 -15.17 39.18
CA GLU A 282 15.06 -15.79 38.11
C GLU A 282 15.83 -15.84 36.78
N ASP A 283 15.73 -16.99 36.09
CA ASP A 283 16.32 -17.21 34.76
C ASP A 283 15.44 -16.59 33.66
N LEU A 284 15.88 -15.45 33.10
CA LEU A 284 15.14 -14.71 32.09
C LEU A 284 15.12 -15.40 30.72
N ASP A 285 16.00 -16.37 30.48
CA ASP A 285 16.06 -17.11 29.22
C ASP A 285 14.91 -18.12 29.11
N VAL A 286 14.24 -18.40 30.23
CA VAL A 286 13.00 -19.18 30.27
C VAL A 286 11.78 -18.24 30.11
N PRO A 287 10.90 -18.51 29.14
CA PRO A 287 9.68 -17.72 28.94
C PRO A 287 8.84 -17.58 30.21
N THR A 288 8.28 -16.39 30.43
CA THR A 288 7.59 -15.98 31.66
C THR A 288 6.44 -16.91 32.06
N TYR A 289 5.72 -17.51 31.10
CA TYR A 289 4.62 -18.42 31.38
C TYR A 289 5.08 -19.75 32.02
N LEU A 290 6.28 -20.24 31.68
CA LEU A 290 6.90 -21.41 32.31
C LEU A 290 7.42 -21.05 33.71
N ARG A 291 8.07 -19.88 33.86
CA ARG A 291 8.50 -19.37 35.17
C ARG A 291 7.34 -19.24 36.16
N LYS A 292 6.20 -18.72 35.69
CA LYS A 292 5.00 -18.48 36.51
C LYS A 292 4.02 -19.66 36.58
N LYS A 293 4.36 -20.83 36.00
CA LYS A 293 3.51 -22.03 35.95
C LYS A 293 2.08 -21.77 35.45
N ILE A 294 1.92 -20.82 34.52
CA ILE A 294 0.62 -20.47 33.96
C ILE A 294 0.30 -21.48 32.86
N LYS A 295 -0.78 -22.25 33.04
CA LYS A 295 -1.28 -23.16 32.00
C LYS A 295 -1.98 -22.33 30.93
N VAL A 296 -1.34 -22.21 29.77
CA VAL A 296 -2.00 -21.69 28.55
C VAL A 296 -3.04 -22.74 28.13
N LYS A 297 -4.30 -22.32 28.04
CA LYS A 297 -5.44 -23.20 27.75
C LYS A 297 -5.85 -23.05 26.29
#